data_AF-A0A377PG12-F1
#
_entry.id   AF-A0A377PG12-F1
#
_cell.length_a   1.000
_cell.length_b   1.000
_cell.length_c   1.000
_cell.angle_alpha   90.00
_cell.angle_beta   90.00
_cell.angle_gamma   90.00
#
_symmetry.space_group_name_H-M   'P 1'
#
loop_
_entity.id
_entity.type
_entity.pdbx_description
1 polymer ?
#
loop_
_entity_poly.entity_id
_entity_poly.type
_entity_poly.pdbx_seq_one_letter_code
_entity_poly.pdbx_strand_id
1 'polypeptide(L)'
;MAFEERYYREELDYLRQLGKLLAQEKPYLARFLAEKEGDPDVERLMEAFAFLSGGLRQKLEDEFPEFTHGLINMLWPNYLRPVPAMAVIEYRPKKELKTPVQVCRDELIKTQAGRSRQLFAQGVLTSEDNKVAQTACHFTLARDIWLQPLLVQDVRNNSTLKEGLIEIDFFTEGNVSPSELDLNKLTFWLGNDDDYTRHQLYMWFSERLMDAELVSGEHHVSLPDLWLDAAGFEREDALLPWPKNVHSGYRVLQEYFCYPESFFFFHLRDATPLPENFPVNNFTLRLRF
;
A
#
# COMPACT_ATOMS: atom_id res chain seq x y z
N MET A 1 -1.52 -29.16 16.73
CA MET A 1 -2.81 -28.46 16.61
C MET A 1 -3.81 -29.11 17.56
N ALA A 2 -4.84 -28.38 17.99
CA ALA A 2 -5.95 -28.99 18.70
C ALA A 2 -6.79 -29.79 17.69
N PHE A 3 -7.27 -30.97 18.10
CA PHE A 3 -8.14 -31.79 17.26
C PHE A 3 -9.47 -31.08 17.04
N GLU A 4 -9.89 -30.95 15.78
CA GLU A 4 -11.16 -30.33 15.43
C GLU A 4 -12.30 -31.37 15.44
N GLU A 5 -13.31 -31.12 16.27
CA GLU A 5 -14.46 -32.03 16.44
C GLU A 5 -15.18 -32.36 15.12
N ARG A 6 -15.15 -31.44 14.15
CA ARG A 6 -15.75 -31.61 12.83
C ARG A 6 -15.26 -32.89 12.13
N TYR A 7 -13.95 -33.16 12.15
CA TYR A 7 -13.37 -34.32 11.48
C TYR A 7 -13.86 -35.64 12.09
N TYR A 8 -13.97 -35.70 13.42
CA TYR A 8 -14.54 -36.86 14.11
C TYR A 8 -15.99 -37.11 13.70
N ARG A 9 -16.83 -36.07 13.73
CA ARG A 9 -18.25 -36.20 13.41
C ARG A 9 -18.47 -36.62 11.96
N GLU A 10 -17.72 -36.03 11.03
CA GLU A 10 -17.82 -36.37 9.61
C GLU A 10 -17.36 -37.80 9.32
N GLU A 11 -16.26 -38.26 9.92
CA GLU A 11 -15.81 -39.64 9.78
C GLU A 11 -16.78 -40.64 10.42
N LEU A 12 -17.34 -40.32 11.58
CA LEU A 12 -18.33 -41.16 12.24
C LEU A 12 -19.63 -41.27 11.43
N ASP A 13 -20.10 -40.16 10.88
CA ASP A 13 -21.27 -40.14 10.00
C ASP A 13 -21.00 -40.90 8.69
N TYR A 14 -19.81 -40.74 8.11
CA TYR A 14 -19.38 -41.50 6.94
C TYR A 14 -19.38 -43.01 7.22
N LEU A 15 -18.80 -43.46 8.33
CA LEU A 15 -18.80 -44.88 8.72
C LEU A 15 -20.22 -45.43 8.92
N ARG A 16 -21.10 -44.65 9.54
CA ARG A 16 -22.51 -45.03 9.74
C ARG A 16 -23.27 -45.13 8.42
N GLN A 17 -23.03 -44.21 7.49
CA GLN A 17 -23.64 -44.26 6.16
C GLN A 17 -23.12 -45.47 5.37
N LEU A 18 -21.81 -45.72 5.40
CA LEU A 18 -21.19 -46.87 4.76
C LEU A 18 -21.70 -48.19 5.35
N GLY A 19 -21.84 -48.26 6.68
CA GLY A 19 -22.40 -49.42 7.38
C GLY A 19 -23.83 -49.73 6.93
N LYS A 20 -24.69 -48.71 6.76
CA LYS A 20 -26.05 -48.87 6.22
C LYS A 20 -26.05 -49.40 4.79
N LEU A 21 -25.19 -48.89 3.92
CA LEU A 21 -25.08 -49.37 2.54
C LEU A 21 -24.60 -50.82 2.49
N LEU A 22 -23.57 -51.17 3.26
CA LEU A 22 -23.05 -52.53 3.31
C LEU A 22 -24.06 -53.53 3.88
N ALA A 23 -24.88 -53.10 4.84
CA ALA A 23 -25.96 -53.91 5.39
C ALA A 23 -27.05 -54.26 4.37
N GLN A 24 -27.30 -53.39 3.37
CA GLN A 24 -28.22 -53.69 2.28
C GLN A 24 -27.70 -54.81 1.39
N GLU A 25 -26.40 -54.82 1.11
CA GLU A 25 -25.75 -55.88 0.31
C GLU A 25 -25.53 -57.17 1.09
N LYS A 26 -25.22 -57.06 2.39
CA LYS A 26 -24.88 -58.18 3.28
C LYS A 26 -25.74 -58.15 4.54
N PRO A 27 -26.97 -58.70 4.48
CA PRO A 27 -27.93 -58.62 5.59
C PRO A 27 -27.43 -59.23 6.90
N TYR A 28 -26.57 -60.25 6.85
CA TYR A 28 -26.00 -60.88 8.05
C TYR A 28 -25.05 -59.95 8.84
N LEU A 29 -24.56 -58.86 8.24
CA LEU A 29 -23.74 -57.85 8.90
C LEU A 29 -24.53 -56.65 9.45
N ALA A 30 -25.83 -56.55 9.14
CA ALA A 30 -26.66 -55.40 9.49
C ALA A 30 -26.70 -55.13 11.00
N ARG A 31 -26.76 -56.20 11.80
CA ARG A 31 -26.73 -56.16 13.27
C ARG A 31 -25.48 -55.50 13.86
N PHE A 32 -24.35 -55.57 13.13
CA PHE A 32 -23.08 -55.02 13.60
C PHE A 32 -22.79 -53.62 13.05
N LEU A 33 -23.34 -53.27 11.88
CA LEU A 33 -22.91 -52.08 11.13
C LEU A 33 -24.00 -51.01 10.90
N ALA A 34 -25.29 -51.35 10.98
CA ALA A 34 -26.38 -50.45 10.60
C ALA A 34 -27.43 -50.21 11.69
N GLU A 35 -27.62 -51.16 12.60
CA GLU A 35 -28.63 -51.10 13.67
C GLU A 35 -28.07 -50.39 14.92
N LYS A 36 -28.83 -49.43 15.47
CA LYS A 36 -28.49 -48.71 16.72
C LYS A 36 -28.56 -49.59 17.98
N GLU A 37 -29.17 -50.77 17.89
CA GLU A 37 -29.20 -51.79 18.96
C GLU A 37 -28.02 -52.77 18.86
N GLY A 38 -27.01 -52.43 18.06
CA GLY A 38 -25.78 -53.19 17.93
C GLY A 38 -24.97 -53.25 19.23
N ASP A 39 -23.91 -54.06 19.20
CA ASP A 39 -22.99 -54.24 20.31
C ASP A 39 -22.32 -52.89 20.70
N PRO A 40 -22.44 -52.43 21.98
CA PRO A 40 -21.81 -51.20 22.44
C PRO A 40 -20.30 -51.15 22.23
N ASP A 41 -19.62 -52.30 22.24
CA ASP A 41 -18.17 -52.37 22.01
C ASP A 41 -17.82 -52.11 20.54
N VAL A 42 -18.70 -52.50 19.61
CA VAL A 42 -18.55 -52.20 18.18
C VAL A 42 -18.80 -50.72 17.90
N GLU A 43 -19.79 -50.10 18.56
CA GLU A 43 -20.03 -48.66 18.43
C GLU A 43 -18.83 -47.85 18.95
N ARG A 44 -18.30 -48.19 20.13
CA ARG A 44 -17.08 -47.57 20.66
C ARG A 44 -15.87 -47.75 19.76
N LEU A 45 -15.76 -48.90 19.08
CA LEU A 45 -14.69 -49.15 18.12
C LEU A 45 -14.86 -48.27 16.87
N MET A 46 -16.08 -48.06 16.38
CA MET A 46 -16.35 -47.11 15.29
C MET A 46 -16.04 -45.67 15.69
N GLU A 47 -16.38 -45.27 16.92
CA GLU A 47 -16.02 -43.96 17.45
C GLU A 47 -14.50 -43.79 17.56
N ALA A 48 -13.80 -44.78 18.13
CA ALA A 48 -12.34 -44.76 18.21
C ALA A 48 -11.67 -44.71 16.83
N PHE A 49 -12.21 -45.46 15.87
CA PHE A 49 -11.73 -45.44 14.48
C PHE A 49 -11.99 -44.09 13.80
N ALA A 50 -13.18 -43.52 13.97
CA ALA A 50 -13.51 -42.19 13.46
C ALA A 50 -12.61 -41.11 14.06
N PHE A 51 -12.25 -41.23 15.34
CA PHE A 51 -11.34 -40.31 16.00
C PHE A 51 -9.92 -40.39 15.40
N LEU A 52 -9.40 -41.60 15.19
CA LEU A 52 -8.08 -41.80 14.59
C LEU A 52 -8.05 -41.36 13.11
N SER A 53 -9.06 -41.76 12.32
CA SER A 53 -9.20 -41.41 10.91
C SER A 53 -9.35 -39.89 10.73
N GLY A 54 -10.21 -39.27 11.55
CA GLY A 54 -10.43 -37.83 11.53
C GLY A 54 -9.16 -37.05 11.86
N GLY A 55 -8.38 -37.53 12.84
CA GLY A 55 -7.10 -36.89 13.19
C GLY A 55 -6.08 -36.99 12.07
N LEU A 56 -6.03 -38.14 11.38
CA LEU A 56 -5.17 -38.31 10.20
C LEU A 56 -5.60 -37.38 9.06
N ARG A 57 -6.91 -37.27 8.80
CA ARG A 57 -7.46 -36.42 7.74
C ARG A 57 -7.20 -34.94 8.02
N GLN A 58 -7.42 -34.49 9.25
CA GLN A 58 -7.08 -33.15 9.69
C GLN A 58 -5.59 -32.88 9.44
N LYS A 59 -4.70 -33.79 9.87
CA LYS A 59 -3.26 -33.62 9.67
C LYS A 59 -2.87 -33.56 8.19
N LEU A 60 -3.48 -34.39 7.35
CA LEU A 60 -3.25 -34.36 5.91
C LEU A 60 -3.68 -33.02 5.30
N GLU A 61 -4.87 -32.53 5.66
CA GLU A 61 -5.39 -31.24 5.18
C GLU A 61 -4.53 -30.07 5.67
N ASP A 62 -4.06 -30.12 6.91
CA ASP A 62 -3.16 -29.12 7.52
C ASP A 62 -1.78 -29.06 6.83
N GLU A 63 -1.32 -30.14 6.20
CA GLU A 63 -0.03 -30.21 5.48
C GLU A 63 -0.10 -29.64 4.04
N PHE A 64 -1.29 -29.49 3.43
CA PHE A 64 -1.42 -28.93 2.08
C PHE A 64 -0.92 -27.48 1.92
N PRO A 65 -1.13 -26.57 2.89
CA PRO A 65 -0.51 -25.25 2.91
C PRO A 65 1.02 -25.29 2.86
N GLU A 66 1.68 -26.26 3.48
CA GLU A 66 3.15 -26.35 3.47
C GLU A 66 3.67 -26.62 2.05
N PHE A 67 3.01 -27.52 1.33
CA PHE A 67 3.35 -27.84 -0.05
C PHE A 67 3.04 -26.67 -1.00
N THR A 68 1.82 -26.12 -0.92
CA THR A 68 1.37 -25.05 -1.81
C THR A 68 2.11 -23.74 -1.56
N HIS A 69 2.36 -23.36 -0.31
CA HIS A 69 3.19 -22.20 0.01
C HIS A 69 4.63 -22.37 -0.48
N GLY A 70 5.19 -23.59 -0.43
CA GLY A 70 6.51 -23.89 -0.99
C GLY A 70 6.57 -23.59 -2.49
N LEU A 71 5.58 -24.08 -3.26
CA LEU A 71 5.47 -23.80 -4.70
C LEU A 71 5.25 -22.32 -5.00
N ILE A 72 4.37 -21.65 -4.25
CA ILE A 72 4.13 -20.20 -4.40
C ILE A 72 5.39 -19.41 -4.05
N ASN A 73 6.16 -19.78 -3.03
CA ASN A 73 7.42 -19.12 -2.71
C ASN A 73 8.45 -19.23 -3.84
N MET A 74 8.45 -20.35 -4.58
CA MET A 74 9.34 -20.53 -5.73
C MET A 74 8.94 -19.66 -6.93
N LEU A 75 7.64 -19.50 -7.17
CA LEU A 75 7.12 -18.81 -8.35
C LEU A 75 6.83 -17.32 -8.10
N TRP A 76 6.19 -17.00 -6.96
CA TRP A 76 5.65 -15.68 -6.57
C TRP A 76 5.86 -15.39 -5.07
N PRO A 77 7.12 -15.22 -4.61
CA PRO A 77 7.43 -15.05 -3.18
C PRO A 77 6.79 -13.81 -2.54
N ASN A 78 6.34 -12.83 -3.32
CA ASN A 78 5.77 -11.59 -2.80
C ASN A 78 4.35 -11.73 -2.28
N TYR A 79 3.58 -12.70 -2.80
CA TYR A 79 2.17 -12.85 -2.44
C TYR A 79 1.97 -13.45 -1.05
N LEU A 80 3.03 -14.04 -0.49
CA LEU A 80 3.06 -14.55 0.87
C LEU A 80 3.68 -13.56 1.87
N ARG A 81 4.17 -12.40 1.39
CA ARG A 81 4.75 -11.38 2.26
C ARG A 81 3.64 -10.49 2.83
N PRO A 82 3.69 -10.17 4.14
CA PRO A 82 2.78 -9.19 4.71
C PRO A 82 3.05 -7.81 4.09
N VAL A 83 1.98 -7.04 3.92
CA VAL A 83 2.07 -5.64 3.49
C VAL A 83 2.42 -4.78 4.71
N PRO A 84 3.57 -4.08 4.74
CA PRO A 84 3.94 -3.20 5.83
C PRO A 84 3.03 -1.96 5.88
N ALA A 85 3.00 -1.29 7.02
CA ALA A 85 2.36 0.02 7.13
C ALA A 85 3.10 1.04 6.24
N MET A 86 2.34 1.89 5.55
CA MET A 86 2.84 2.94 4.67
C MET A 86 2.22 4.28 5.03
N ALA A 87 2.96 5.36 4.81
CA ALA A 87 2.49 6.72 5.04
C ALA A 87 3.21 7.70 4.12
N VAL A 88 2.51 8.74 3.69
CA VAL A 88 3.11 9.94 3.10
C VAL A 88 3.57 10.85 4.24
N ILE A 89 4.76 11.42 4.09
CA ILE A 89 5.32 12.39 5.04
C ILE A 89 5.78 13.64 4.30
N GLU A 90 5.70 14.78 4.97
CA GLU A 90 6.23 16.04 4.49
C GLU A 90 7.58 16.33 5.15
N TYR A 91 8.63 16.51 4.35
CA TYR A 91 9.93 16.94 4.86
C TYR A 91 9.98 18.47 4.97
N ARG A 92 9.97 18.99 6.21
CA ARG A 92 10.21 20.41 6.49
C ARG A 92 11.63 20.62 7.03
N PRO A 93 12.56 21.17 6.24
CA PRO A 93 13.90 21.47 6.72
C PRO A 93 13.82 22.54 7.82
N LYS A 94 14.60 22.37 8.90
CA LYS A 94 14.66 23.35 10.00
C LYS A 94 15.52 24.58 9.71
N LYS A 95 16.39 24.48 8.70
CA LYS A 95 17.28 25.54 8.26
C LYS A 95 16.95 25.87 6.82
N GLU A 96 17.07 27.13 6.47
CA GLU A 96 16.96 27.61 5.09
C GLU A 96 17.94 26.81 4.21
N LEU A 97 17.41 26.21 3.15
CA LEU A 97 18.21 25.55 2.14
C LEU A 97 18.66 26.62 1.13
N LYS A 98 19.93 26.58 0.74
CA LYS A 98 20.44 27.41 -0.37
C LYS A 98 20.55 26.63 -1.66
N THR A 99 20.94 25.36 -1.54
CA THR A 99 21.12 24.44 -2.64
C THR A 99 20.16 23.26 -2.49
N PRO A 100 19.70 22.67 -3.59
CA PRO A 100 18.90 21.45 -3.54
C PRO A 100 19.65 20.30 -2.86
N VAL A 101 18.97 19.54 -2.02
CA VAL A 101 19.55 18.38 -1.31
C VAL A 101 18.75 17.14 -1.67
N GLN A 102 19.43 16.09 -2.15
CA GLN A 102 18.79 14.80 -2.40
C GLN A 102 18.78 13.98 -1.11
N VAL A 103 17.60 13.45 -0.76
CA VAL A 103 17.44 12.41 0.26
C VAL A 103 17.22 11.10 -0.48
N CYS A 104 18.13 10.16 -0.26
CA CYS A 104 18.09 8.87 -0.95
C CYS A 104 17.00 7.96 -0.39
N ARG A 105 16.55 7.05 -1.24
CA ARG A 105 15.79 5.86 -0.88
C ARG A 105 16.49 5.10 0.26
N ASP A 106 15.68 4.41 1.05
CA ASP A 106 16.08 3.62 2.22
C ASP A 106 16.56 4.45 3.44
N GLU A 107 16.52 5.79 3.37
CA GLU A 107 16.75 6.65 4.53
C GLU A 107 15.75 6.32 5.65
N LEU A 108 16.27 6.15 6.87
CA LEU A 108 15.52 5.65 8.01
C LEU A 108 14.79 6.77 8.75
N ILE A 109 13.46 6.68 8.83
CA ILE A 109 12.60 7.58 9.58
C ILE A 109 12.02 6.85 10.78
N LYS A 110 12.09 7.48 11.96
CA LYS A 110 11.57 6.92 13.20
C LYS A 110 10.43 7.77 13.73
N THR A 111 9.34 7.12 14.14
CA THR A 111 8.31 7.83 14.89
C THR A 111 8.82 8.21 16.27
N GLN A 112 8.35 9.33 16.81
CA GLN A 112 8.70 9.70 18.18
C GLN A 112 8.07 8.68 19.15
N ALA A 113 8.90 8.05 19.98
CA ALA A 113 8.44 7.24 21.10
C ALA A 113 7.82 8.16 22.15
N GLY A 114 6.51 8.38 22.05
CA GLY A 114 5.74 9.23 22.96
C GLY A 114 4.48 8.53 23.45
N ARG A 115 3.95 8.97 24.61
CA ARG A 115 2.66 8.51 25.15
C ARG A 115 1.52 9.00 24.23
N SER A 116 1.28 8.33 23.12
CA SER A 116 0.06 8.54 22.37
C SER A 116 -1.10 7.92 23.15
N ARG A 117 -2.12 8.74 23.43
CA ARG A 117 -3.37 8.29 24.04
C ARG A 117 -4.05 7.39 23.02
N GLN A 118 -4.01 6.10 23.30
CA GLN A 118 -4.72 5.05 22.57
C GLN A 118 -6.13 5.53 22.16
N LEU A 119 -6.31 5.97 20.92
CA LEU A 119 -7.60 5.95 20.23
C LEU A 119 -7.76 4.52 19.72
N PHE A 120 -7.85 3.57 20.64
CA PHE A 120 -8.23 2.22 20.27
C PHE A 120 -9.69 2.29 19.87
N ALA A 121 -9.95 1.90 18.62
CA ALA A 121 -11.28 1.44 18.22
C ALA A 121 -11.79 0.49 19.30
N GLN A 122 -12.99 0.78 19.81
CA GLN A 122 -13.67 -0.02 20.82
C GLN A 122 -13.71 -1.49 20.38
N GLY A 123 -12.95 -2.33 21.06
CA GLY A 123 -13.03 -3.76 20.86
C GLY A 123 -11.81 -4.51 21.38
N VAL A 124 -11.96 -5.04 22.59
CA VAL A 124 -11.20 -6.20 23.10
C VAL A 124 -9.76 -5.92 23.49
N LEU A 125 -9.53 -5.39 24.69
CA LEU A 125 -8.55 -5.90 25.67
C LEU A 125 -8.82 -5.23 27.03
N THR A 126 -9.69 -5.84 27.84
CA THR A 126 -9.86 -5.49 29.26
C THR A 126 -8.74 -6.16 30.07
N SER A 127 -7.69 -5.40 30.41
CA SER A 127 -6.86 -5.70 31.58
C SER A 127 -6.14 -4.43 32.04
N GLU A 128 -6.33 -4.07 33.31
CA GLU A 128 -6.00 -2.77 33.91
C GLU A 128 -4.51 -2.52 34.19
N ASP A 129 -3.56 -3.28 33.63
CA ASP A 129 -2.16 -3.21 34.12
C ASP A 129 -1.03 -3.24 33.07
N ASN A 130 -1.29 -2.84 31.83
CA ASN A 130 -0.23 -2.77 30.83
C ASN A 130 -0.15 -1.39 30.17
N LYS A 131 0.54 -0.45 30.83
CA LYS A 131 1.20 0.68 30.16
C LYS A 131 2.34 0.13 29.30
N VAL A 132 2.02 -0.54 28.20
CA VAL A 132 3.02 -0.93 27.22
C VAL A 132 3.58 0.36 26.63
N ALA A 133 4.85 0.63 26.87
CA ALA A 133 5.55 1.72 26.21
C ALA A 133 5.46 1.46 24.70
N GLN A 134 4.83 2.39 23.96
CA GLN A 134 4.68 2.25 22.53
C GLN A 134 6.07 2.33 21.88
N THR A 135 6.52 1.20 21.32
CA THR A 135 7.80 1.11 20.61
C THR A 135 7.73 2.00 19.36
N ALA A 136 8.81 2.74 19.08
CA ALA A 136 8.90 3.54 17.87
C ALA A 136 8.83 2.66 16.61
N CYS A 137 8.03 3.09 15.64
CA CYS A 137 7.96 2.47 14.32
C CYS A 137 9.12 2.98 13.48
N HIS A 138 9.66 2.09 12.66
CA HIS A 138 10.74 2.37 11.73
C HIS A 138 10.18 2.32 10.31
N PHE A 139 10.35 3.41 9.57
CA PHE A 139 9.97 3.55 8.17
C PHE A 139 11.23 3.83 7.35
N THR A 140 11.19 3.48 6.08
CA THR A 140 12.24 3.78 5.11
C THR A 140 11.64 4.51 3.93
N LEU A 141 12.35 5.49 3.38
CA LEU A 141 11.91 6.15 2.15
C LEU A 141 11.84 5.17 0.99
N ALA A 142 10.72 5.19 0.27
CA ALA A 142 10.51 4.32 -0.88
C ALA A 142 11.15 4.86 -2.18
N ARG A 143 11.41 6.18 -2.25
CA ARG A 143 11.88 6.87 -3.45
C ARG A 143 12.93 7.90 -3.09
N ASP A 144 13.81 8.21 -4.03
CA ASP A 144 14.68 9.39 -3.92
C ASP A 144 13.83 10.66 -4.02
N ILE A 145 14.11 11.65 -3.17
CA ILE A 145 13.42 12.94 -3.21
C ILE A 145 14.41 14.09 -3.15
N TRP A 146 14.16 15.12 -3.95
CA TRP A 146 14.92 16.36 -3.91
C TRP A 146 14.21 17.39 -3.05
N LEU A 147 14.90 17.84 -2.00
CA LEU A 147 14.48 18.98 -1.20
C LEU A 147 15.00 20.25 -1.88
N GLN A 148 14.07 20.99 -2.48
CA GLN A 148 14.33 22.29 -3.09
C GLN A 148 14.15 23.41 -2.04
N PRO A 149 14.87 24.54 -2.16
CA PRO A 149 14.69 25.71 -1.29
C PRO A 149 13.40 26.49 -1.65
N LEU A 150 12.30 25.77 -1.87
CA LEU A 150 11.01 26.30 -2.30
C LEU A 150 9.93 25.87 -1.32
N LEU A 151 9.07 26.82 -0.97
CA LEU A 151 7.87 26.60 -0.19
C LEU A 151 6.66 27.00 -1.03
N VAL A 152 5.60 26.20 -0.97
CA VAL A 152 4.31 26.56 -1.55
C VAL A 152 3.60 27.48 -0.56
N GLN A 153 3.32 28.72 -0.97
CA GLN A 153 2.63 29.71 -0.16
C GLN A 153 1.12 29.59 -0.29
N ASP A 154 0.62 29.43 -1.52
CA ASP A 154 -0.80 29.31 -1.82
C ASP A 154 -1.03 28.54 -3.12
N VAL A 155 -2.21 27.94 -3.26
CA VAL A 155 -2.66 27.25 -4.48
C VAL A 155 -4.07 27.74 -4.81
N ARG A 156 -4.20 28.41 -5.95
CA ARG A 156 -5.43 29.09 -6.34
C ARG A 156 -5.98 28.49 -7.63
N ASN A 157 -7.28 28.20 -7.63
CA ASN A 157 -7.99 27.82 -8.83
C ASN A 157 -8.70 29.05 -9.40
N ASN A 158 -8.16 29.59 -10.49
CA ASN A 158 -8.69 30.73 -11.23
C ASN A 158 -9.30 30.32 -12.57
N SER A 159 -9.79 29.07 -12.66
CA SER A 159 -10.42 28.54 -13.85
C SER A 159 -11.65 29.37 -14.26
N THR A 160 -11.81 29.55 -15.56
CA THR A 160 -12.98 30.20 -16.15
C THR A 160 -13.81 29.18 -16.93
N LEU A 161 -14.92 29.62 -17.55
CA LEU A 161 -15.70 28.76 -18.44
C LEU A 161 -14.96 28.37 -19.74
N LYS A 162 -13.83 29.02 -20.04
CA LYS A 162 -13.08 28.83 -21.29
C LYS A 162 -11.74 28.12 -21.10
N GLU A 163 -11.12 28.26 -19.93
CA GLU A 163 -9.79 27.72 -19.62
C GLU A 163 -9.73 27.26 -18.17
N GLY A 164 -9.12 26.11 -17.92
CA GLY A 164 -8.75 25.68 -16.58
C GLY A 164 -7.44 26.36 -16.19
N LEU A 165 -7.38 27.02 -15.04
CA LEU A 165 -6.17 27.69 -14.57
C LEU A 165 -5.92 27.37 -13.09
N ILE A 166 -4.77 26.77 -12.83
CA ILE A 166 -4.26 26.54 -11.48
C ILE A 166 -2.98 27.34 -11.31
N GLU A 167 -2.96 28.19 -10.29
CA GLU A 167 -1.83 29.02 -9.92
C GLU A 167 -1.23 28.47 -8.62
N ILE A 168 0.07 28.18 -8.64
CA ILE A 168 0.84 27.70 -7.48
C ILE A 168 1.86 28.78 -7.15
N ASP A 169 1.69 29.42 -6.00
CA ASP A 169 2.57 30.48 -5.54
C ASP A 169 3.74 29.88 -4.75
N PHE A 170 4.96 30.13 -5.22
CA PHE A 170 6.19 29.72 -4.57
C PHE A 170 6.87 30.88 -3.87
N PHE A 171 7.46 30.58 -2.72
CA PHE A 171 8.32 31.47 -1.95
C PHE A 171 9.67 30.78 -1.71
N THR A 172 10.77 31.53 -1.84
CA THR A 172 12.11 31.06 -1.46
C THR A 172 12.59 31.78 -0.21
N GLU A 173 13.10 31.01 0.75
CA GLU A 173 13.73 31.57 1.95
C GLU A 173 15.21 31.84 1.67
N GLY A 174 15.60 33.12 1.69
CA GLY A 174 16.98 33.54 1.50
C GLY A 174 17.32 33.94 0.06
N ASN A 175 18.62 34.18 -0.18
CA ASN A 175 19.12 34.66 -1.48
C ASN A 175 19.60 33.47 -2.31
N VAL A 176 18.66 32.74 -2.91
CA VAL A 176 18.91 31.60 -3.81
C VAL A 176 19.15 32.12 -5.22
N SER A 177 20.10 31.53 -5.95
CA SER A 177 20.30 31.90 -7.36
C SER A 177 19.30 31.15 -8.27
N PRO A 178 18.77 31.78 -9.33
CA PRO A 178 17.87 31.09 -10.26
C PRO A 178 18.50 29.85 -10.90
N SER A 179 19.81 29.85 -11.11
CA SER A 179 20.55 28.74 -11.71
C SER A 179 20.68 27.52 -10.79
N GLU A 180 20.54 27.67 -9.48
CA GLU A 180 20.53 26.55 -8.52
C GLU A 180 19.16 25.86 -8.44
N LEU A 181 18.11 26.52 -8.92
CA LEU A 181 16.75 26.03 -8.86
C LEU A 181 16.40 25.24 -10.12
N ASP A 182 16.37 23.92 -9.98
CA ASP A 182 15.99 23.00 -11.04
C ASP A 182 14.56 22.52 -10.83
N LEU A 183 13.64 23.04 -11.63
CA LEU A 183 12.22 22.70 -11.57
C LEU A 183 11.96 21.24 -11.94
N ASN A 184 12.83 20.60 -12.73
CA ASN A 184 12.68 19.19 -13.12
C ASN A 184 12.86 18.20 -11.96
N LYS A 185 13.29 18.71 -10.80
CA LYS A 185 13.40 17.98 -9.55
C LYS A 185 12.22 18.20 -8.62
N LEU A 186 11.25 19.04 -9.00
CA LEU A 186 10.04 19.24 -8.23
C LEU A 186 9.10 18.05 -8.38
N THR A 187 8.55 17.63 -7.24
CA THR A 187 7.53 16.59 -7.18
C THR A 187 6.38 17.12 -6.35
N PHE A 188 5.17 17.11 -6.92
CA PHE A 188 3.94 17.47 -6.24
C PHE A 188 3.23 16.24 -5.70
N TRP A 189 2.49 16.41 -4.61
CA TRP A 189 1.56 15.41 -4.10
C TRP A 189 0.18 16.02 -3.98
N LEU A 190 -0.85 15.33 -4.51
CA LEU A 190 -2.24 15.79 -4.43
C LEU A 190 -2.86 15.43 -3.07
N GLY A 191 -2.65 16.31 -2.08
CA GLY A 191 -2.96 16.04 -0.68
C GLY A 191 -4.37 16.32 -0.18
N ASN A 192 -5.38 16.33 -1.06
CA ASN A 192 -6.76 16.59 -0.65
C ASN A 192 -7.46 15.29 -0.21
N ASP A 193 -8.22 15.35 0.89
CA ASP A 193 -9.05 14.24 1.39
C ASP A 193 -10.29 13.98 0.51
N ASP A 194 -10.63 14.90 -0.40
CA ASP A 194 -11.70 14.69 -1.39
C ASP A 194 -11.21 13.90 -2.61
N ASP A 195 -11.59 12.63 -2.64
CA ASP A 195 -11.29 11.73 -3.74
C ASP A 195 -11.81 12.26 -5.09
N TYR A 196 -12.99 12.86 -5.14
CA TYR A 196 -13.56 13.31 -6.42
C TYR A 196 -12.67 14.36 -7.09
N THR A 197 -12.34 15.43 -6.35
CA THR A 197 -11.46 16.50 -6.85
C THR A 197 -10.07 15.96 -7.18
N ARG A 198 -9.53 15.07 -6.34
CA ARG A 198 -8.19 14.52 -6.53
C ARG A 198 -8.06 13.69 -7.80
N HIS A 199 -9.03 12.82 -8.09
CA HIS A 199 -9.03 12.03 -9.33
C HIS A 199 -9.28 12.89 -10.58
N GLN A 200 -10.10 13.94 -10.47
CA GLN A 200 -10.31 14.87 -11.57
C GLN A 200 -9.03 15.65 -11.89
N LEU A 201 -8.33 16.16 -10.86
CA LEU A 201 -7.04 16.82 -11.02
C LEU A 201 -5.99 15.87 -11.57
N TYR A 202 -5.94 14.62 -11.11
CA TYR A 202 -5.04 13.61 -11.64
C TYR A 202 -5.21 13.46 -13.17
N MET A 203 -6.46 13.34 -13.64
CA MET A 203 -6.76 13.25 -15.07
C MET A 203 -6.36 14.53 -15.82
N TRP A 204 -6.61 15.70 -15.25
CA TRP A 204 -6.23 16.97 -15.87
C TRP A 204 -4.72 17.13 -15.99
N PHE A 205 -3.97 16.77 -14.95
CA PHE A 205 -2.52 16.84 -14.91
C PHE A 205 -1.88 15.89 -15.92
N SER A 206 -2.48 14.70 -16.11
CA SER A 206 -1.94 13.68 -17.00
C SER A 206 -2.27 13.93 -18.48
N GLU A 207 -3.49 14.39 -18.79
CA GLU A 207 -4.03 14.33 -20.16
C GLU A 207 -4.50 15.68 -20.73
N ARG A 208 -4.54 16.75 -19.91
CA ARG A 208 -5.17 18.02 -20.28
C ARG A 208 -4.27 19.24 -20.13
N LEU A 209 -3.04 19.11 -19.64
CA LEU A 209 -2.14 20.25 -19.56
C LEU A 209 -1.85 20.79 -20.97
N MET A 210 -2.22 22.04 -21.21
CA MET A 210 -2.08 22.71 -22.51
C MET A 210 -0.83 23.58 -22.58
N ASP A 211 -0.54 24.32 -21.50
CA ASP A 211 0.58 25.26 -21.41
C ASP A 211 0.91 25.52 -19.94
N ALA A 212 2.15 25.93 -19.68
CA ALA A 212 2.60 26.37 -18.38
C ALA A 212 3.41 27.65 -18.49
N GLU A 213 3.25 28.55 -17.53
CA GLU A 213 4.06 29.77 -17.44
C GLU A 213 4.49 30.04 -16.00
N LEU A 214 5.67 30.62 -15.85
CA LEU A 214 6.14 31.20 -14.59
C LEU A 214 6.00 32.71 -14.64
N VAL A 215 5.48 33.28 -13.55
CA VAL A 215 5.25 34.71 -13.43
C VAL A 215 5.89 35.22 -12.15
N SER A 216 6.75 36.23 -12.27
CA SER A 216 7.31 36.94 -11.13
C SER A 216 7.35 38.45 -11.42
N GLY A 217 6.36 39.17 -10.88
CA GLY A 217 6.16 40.58 -11.22
C GLY A 217 5.92 40.76 -12.72
N GLU A 218 6.81 41.49 -13.39
CA GLU A 218 6.78 41.73 -14.84
C GLU A 218 7.50 40.65 -15.66
N HIS A 219 8.16 39.69 -15.01
CA HIS A 219 8.87 38.62 -15.71
C HIS A 219 7.95 37.45 -15.97
N HIS A 220 7.82 37.08 -17.25
CA HIS A 220 7.05 35.94 -17.72
C HIS A 220 7.97 34.97 -18.44
N VAL A 221 7.98 33.71 -18.03
CA VAL A 221 8.73 32.63 -18.68
C VAL A 221 7.73 31.56 -19.10
N SER A 222 7.56 31.35 -20.40
CA SER A 222 6.73 30.26 -20.92
C SER A 222 7.49 28.94 -20.85
N LEU A 223 6.78 27.90 -20.44
CA LEU A 223 7.25 26.52 -20.27
C LEU A 223 6.39 25.59 -21.15
N PRO A 224 6.48 25.72 -22.49
CA PRO A 224 5.56 25.05 -23.40
C PRO A 224 5.71 23.53 -23.42
N ASP A 225 6.92 23.03 -23.15
CA ASP A 225 7.24 21.61 -23.15
C ASP A 225 7.08 20.98 -21.75
N LEU A 226 6.72 21.77 -20.73
CA LEU A 226 6.54 21.26 -19.37
C LEU A 226 5.35 20.31 -19.31
N TRP A 227 5.58 19.16 -18.69
CA TRP A 227 4.50 18.22 -18.39
C TRP A 227 4.67 17.60 -16.99
N LEU A 228 3.58 16.99 -16.53
CA LEU A 228 3.48 16.38 -15.22
C LEU A 228 3.41 14.86 -15.36
N ASP A 229 4.46 14.20 -14.90
CA ASP A 229 4.64 12.75 -15.01
C ASP A 229 4.17 12.06 -13.72
N ALA A 230 3.19 11.16 -13.82
CA ALA A 230 2.63 10.48 -12.67
C ALA A 230 3.61 9.42 -12.11
N ALA A 231 3.92 9.52 -10.83
CA ALA A 231 4.85 8.60 -10.17
C ALA A 231 4.14 7.33 -9.68
N GLY A 232 4.87 6.22 -9.58
CA GLY A 232 4.37 4.95 -9.05
C GLY A 232 4.34 3.81 -10.07
N PHE A 233 4.56 4.11 -11.35
CA PHE A 233 4.54 3.11 -12.42
C PHE A 233 5.94 2.56 -12.74
N GLU A 234 6.96 3.39 -12.58
CA GLU A 234 8.34 3.02 -12.88
C GLU A 234 8.94 2.10 -11.83
N ARG A 235 10.03 1.42 -12.18
CA ARG A 235 10.66 0.43 -11.31
C ARG A 235 11.24 1.08 -10.05
N GLU A 236 11.83 2.26 -10.19
CA GLU A 236 12.45 3.05 -9.14
C GLU A 236 11.43 3.50 -8.09
N ASP A 237 10.16 3.63 -8.50
CA ASP A 237 9.05 4.06 -7.65
C ASP A 237 8.48 2.97 -6.73
N ALA A 238 9.01 1.73 -6.82
CA ALA A 238 8.54 0.59 -6.04
C ALA A 238 8.51 0.90 -4.55
N LEU A 239 7.34 0.76 -3.92
CA LEU A 239 7.21 0.83 -2.47
C LEU A 239 7.69 -0.47 -1.82
N LEU A 240 7.36 -1.60 -2.45
CA LEU A 240 7.67 -2.92 -1.94
C LEU A 240 8.87 -3.55 -2.66
N PRO A 241 9.72 -4.33 -1.96
CA PRO A 241 10.80 -5.06 -2.61
C PRO A 241 10.25 -6.04 -3.64
N TRP A 242 10.52 -5.78 -4.92
CA TRP A 242 10.06 -6.60 -6.03
C TRP A 242 11.21 -7.41 -6.68
N PRO A 243 11.06 -8.73 -6.90
CA PRO A 243 12.04 -9.57 -7.57
C PRO A 243 12.31 -9.09 -8.99
N LYS A 244 13.56 -9.22 -9.44
CA LYS A 244 13.97 -8.77 -10.79
C LYS A 244 13.46 -9.68 -11.91
N ASN A 245 13.04 -10.91 -11.57
CA ASN A 245 12.63 -11.96 -12.51
C ASN A 245 11.10 -12.01 -12.73
N VAL A 246 10.33 -11.11 -12.11
CA VAL A 246 8.87 -11.04 -12.24
C VAL A 246 8.48 -9.72 -12.87
N HIS A 247 7.48 -9.73 -13.76
CA HIS A 247 6.97 -8.54 -14.42
C HIS A 247 6.50 -7.48 -13.40
N SER A 248 6.87 -6.22 -13.60
CA SER A 248 6.56 -5.12 -12.67
C SER A 248 5.07 -4.73 -12.65
N GLY A 249 4.30 -5.03 -13.69
CA GLY A 249 2.86 -4.70 -13.72
C GLY A 249 2.05 -5.30 -12.56
N TYR A 250 2.43 -6.47 -12.05
CA TYR A 250 1.79 -7.05 -10.86
C TYR A 250 2.11 -6.28 -9.58
N ARG A 251 3.30 -5.66 -9.51
CA ARG A 251 3.68 -4.75 -8.43
C ARG A 251 2.74 -3.55 -8.39
N VAL A 252 2.54 -2.91 -9.54
CA VAL A 252 1.69 -1.72 -9.68
C VAL A 252 0.28 -2.02 -9.21
N LEU A 253 -0.31 -3.15 -9.64
CA LEU A 253 -1.64 -3.58 -9.18
C LEU A 253 -1.67 -3.79 -7.67
N GLN A 254 -0.69 -4.51 -7.11
CA GLN A 254 -0.63 -4.75 -5.67
C GLN A 254 -0.51 -3.43 -4.89
N GLU A 255 0.40 -2.55 -5.29
CA GLU A 255 0.63 -1.26 -4.63
C GLU A 255 -0.60 -0.34 -4.74
N TYR A 256 -1.29 -0.33 -5.89
CA TYR A 256 -2.51 0.47 -6.08
C TYR A 256 -3.62 0.06 -5.12
N PHE A 257 -3.87 -1.25 -4.96
CA PHE A 257 -4.89 -1.75 -4.05
C PHE A 257 -4.49 -1.69 -2.57
N CYS A 258 -3.18 -1.70 -2.27
CA CYS A 258 -2.71 -1.62 -0.88
C CYS A 258 -2.56 -0.17 -0.38
N TYR A 259 -2.05 0.73 -1.23
CA TYR A 259 -1.73 2.10 -0.85
C TYR A 259 -1.80 3.06 -2.06
N PRO A 260 -3.01 3.47 -2.49
CA PRO A 260 -3.22 4.31 -3.66
C PRO A 260 -2.59 5.71 -3.51
N GLU A 261 -2.40 6.18 -2.28
CA GLU A 261 -1.77 7.48 -1.97
C GLU A 261 -0.40 7.70 -2.62
N SER A 262 0.32 6.61 -2.91
CA SER A 262 1.63 6.65 -3.59
C SER A 262 1.58 6.99 -5.08
N PHE A 263 0.40 6.92 -5.70
CA PHE A 263 0.20 7.23 -7.12
C PHE A 263 -0.24 8.68 -7.35
N PHE A 264 -0.54 9.45 -6.30
CA PHE A 264 -0.92 10.86 -6.41
C PHE A 264 0.28 11.83 -6.43
N PHE A 265 1.46 11.32 -6.76
CA PHE A 265 2.67 12.12 -6.93
C PHE A 265 2.89 12.44 -8.40
N PHE A 266 3.29 13.67 -8.71
CA PHE A 266 3.61 14.13 -10.06
C PHE A 266 4.99 14.76 -10.11
N HIS A 267 5.85 14.28 -11.00
CA HIS A 267 7.14 14.88 -11.29
C HIS A 267 6.98 15.94 -12.37
N LEU A 268 7.53 17.12 -12.15
CA LEU A 268 7.60 18.15 -13.17
C LEU A 268 8.76 17.82 -14.11
N ARG A 269 8.51 17.77 -15.42
CA ARG A 269 9.47 17.38 -16.45
C ARG A 269 9.57 18.45 -17.54
N ASP A 270 10.71 18.45 -18.23
CA ASP A 270 11.02 19.31 -19.39
C ASP A 270 10.82 20.81 -19.16
N ALA A 271 10.99 21.27 -17.91
CA ALA A 271 11.05 22.69 -17.60
C ALA A 271 12.36 23.30 -18.08
N THR A 272 12.25 24.41 -18.79
CA THR A 272 13.41 25.18 -19.23
C THR A 272 14.14 25.79 -18.02
N PRO A 273 15.49 25.86 -18.06
CA PRO A 273 16.25 26.52 -17.01
C PRO A 273 15.84 27.97 -16.82
N LEU A 274 15.79 28.41 -15.57
CA LEU A 274 15.40 29.78 -15.24
C LEU A 274 16.43 30.79 -15.77
N PRO A 275 15.99 31.92 -16.35
CA PRO A 275 16.89 33.02 -16.71
C PRO A 275 17.66 33.55 -15.49
N GLU A 276 18.92 33.95 -15.66
CA GLU A 276 19.77 34.47 -14.57
C GLU A 276 19.17 35.67 -13.82
N ASN A 277 18.34 36.47 -14.51
CA ASN A 277 17.69 37.65 -13.95
C ASN A 277 16.29 37.38 -13.40
N PHE A 278 15.84 36.12 -13.37
CA PHE A 278 14.48 35.79 -12.92
C PHE A 278 14.35 36.01 -11.40
N PRO A 279 13.35 36.76 -10.92
CA PRO A 279 13.17 36.99 -9.48
C PRO A 279 12.63 35.71 -8.82
N VAL A 280 13.47 35.04 -8.03
CA VAL A 280 13.09 33.77 -7.36
C VAL A 280 12.47 33.94 -5.97
N ASN A 281 12.45 35.15 -5.41
CA ASN A 281 11.90 35.40 -4.07
C ASN A 281 10.43 34.98 -3.96
N ASN A 282 9.63 35.41 -4.94
CA ASN A 282 8.22 35.06 -5.08
C ASN A 282 7.90 34.90 -6.55
N PHE A 283 7.35 33.76 -6.94
CA PHE A 283 6.89 33.53 -8.30
C PHE A 283 5.74 32.54 -8.32
N THR A 284 4.91 32.63 -9.36
CA THR A 284 3.73 31.79 -9.53
C THR A 284 3.95 30.88 -10.73
N LEU A 285 3.74 29.57 -10.55
CA LEU A 285 3.58 28.62 -11.64
C LEU A 285 2.11 28.54 -12.02
N ARG A 286 1.80 28.83 -13.27
CA ARG A 286 0.46 28.76 -13.83
C ARG A 286 0.38 27.58 -14.77
N LEU A 287 -0.53 26.66 -14.46
CA LEU A 287 -0.85 25.51 -15.28
C LEU A 287 -2.19 25.75 -15.95
N ARG A 288 -2.20 25.70 -17.29
CA ARG A 288 -3.41 25.88 -18.11
C ARG A 288 -3.88 24.52 -18.64
N PHE A 289 -5.18 24.24 -18.49
CA PHE A 289 -5.84 22.99 -18.90
C PHE A 289 -7.02 23.23 -19.83
#